data_AF-A0A062UBV4-F1
#
_entry.id   AF-A0A062UBV4-F1
#
_cell.length_a   1.000
_cell.length_b   1.000
_cell.length_c   1.000
_cell.angle_alpha   90.00
_cell.angle_beta   90.00
_cell.angle_gamma   90.00
#
_symmetry.space_group_name_H-M   'P 1'
#
loop_
_entity.id
_entity.type
_entity.pdbx_description
1 polymer ?
#
loop_
_entity_poly.entity_id
_entity_poly.type
_entity_poly.pdbx_seq_one_letter_code
_entity_poly.pdbx_strand_id
1 'polypeptide(L)'
;MRHSIILSGALAASAFLAGCQMIPGDQTVAQYCADPGKADEAVCKLKVEIDGNTTALADTDMRLSEARAMADSAGAAAARAQASADAARAQADAAMSRADEAFSKEVQCETRTIQNSDTGTCRPGYALTSCTQTRYTTRAGGLSILREINDEKCRFNTRVLEMQVRCCAVSGSAPTPEDAVIENDVPPSAKPKPEKKVEDIPVSP
;
A
#
# COMPACT_ATOMS: atom_id res chain seq x y z
N MET A 1 -4.07 -52.71 13.70
CA MET A 1 -4.00 -53.80 12.69
C MET A 1 -2.71 -53.64 11.92
N ARG A 2 -1.81 -54.62 12.07
CA ARG A 2 -0.54 -54.75 11.32
C ARG A 2 -0.86 -55.31 9.94
N HIS A 3 -0.32 -54.74 8.88
CA HIS A 3 -0.07 -55.47 7.65
C HIS A 3 1.42 -55.33 7.32
N SER A 4 2.13 -56.40 7.69
CA SER A 4 3.47 -56.71 7.22
C SER A 4 3.41 -56.98 5.72
N ILE A 5 4.19 -56.24 4.92
CA ILE A 5 4.62 -56.74 3.62
C ILE A 5 6.09 -57.12 3.75
N ILE A 6 6.34 -58.32 3.26
CA ILE A 6 7.40 -59.23 3.60
C ILE A 6 8.69 -58.84 2.88
N LEU A 7 9.78 -59.00 3.63
CA LEU A 7 11.15 -59.17 3.17
C LEU A 7 11.20 -60.26 2.08
N SER A 8 11.40 -59.87 0.83
CA SER A 8 11.92 -60.74 -0.22
C SER A 8 13.22 -60.06 -0.68
N GLY A 9 14.40 -60.52 -0.33
CA GLY A 9 14.81 -61.91 -0.28
C GLY A 9 16.06 -61.95 -1.16
N ALA A 10 17.21 -61.86 -0.51
CA ALA A 10 18.52 -61.95 -1.13
C ALA A 10 18.64 -63.27 -1.91
N LEU A 11 18.48 -63.26 -3.23
CA LEU A 11 18.84 -64.37 -4.11
C LEU A 11 19.17 -63.85 -5.52
N ALA A 12 20.42 -63.43 -5.70
CA ALA A 12 21.11 -63.51 -6.99
C ALA A 12 22.63 -63.67 -6.76
N ALA A 13 23.01 -64.53 -5.82
CA ALA A 13 24.41 -64.91 -5.57
C ALA A 13 24.77 -66.30 -6.15
N SER A 14 23.96 -66.83 -7.09
CA SER A 14 24.10 -68.22 -7.56
C SER A 14 24.23 -68.37 -9.08
N ALA A 15 24.75 -67.38 -9.79
CA ALA A 15 25.10 -67.51 -11.22
C ALA A 15 26.62 -67.36 -11.51
N PHE A 16 27.50 -67.50 -10.51
CA PHE A 16 28.96 -67.42 -10.69
C PHE A 16 29.64 -68.77 -11.00
N LEU A 17 28.90 -69.85 -11.25
CA LEU A 17 29.47 -71.19 -11.38
C LEU A 17 29.65 -71.70 -12.82
N ALA A 18 29.65 -70.82 -13.82
CA ALA A 18 29.98 -71.18 -15.21
C ALA A 18 31.22 -70.45 -15.76
N GLY A 19 32.17 -70.09 -14.88
CA GLY A 19 33.40 -69.37 -15.29
C GLY A 19 34.70 -69.76 -14.57
N CYS A 20 34.72 -70.77 -13.70
CA CYS A 20 35.94 -71.19 -12.99
C CYS A 20 36.88 -72.07 -13.84
N GLN A 21 36.99 -71.81 -15.15
CA GLN A 21 37.95 -72.47 -16.03
C GLN A 21 38.86 -71.39 -16.65
N MET A 22 40.00 -71.21 -15.98
CA MET A 22 41.32 -70.84 -16.52
C MET A 22 41.57 -69.43 -17.06
N ILE A 23 41.55 -68.44 -16.16
CA ILE A 23 42.55 -67.37 -16.22
C ILE A 23 43.84 -67.93 -15.60
N PRO A 24 45.01 -67.86 -16.27
CA PRO A 24 46.31 -68.21 -15.68
C PRO A 24 46.51 -67.48 -14.34
N GLY A 25 46.96 -68.18 -13.30
CA GLY A 25 47.04 -67.64 -11.94
C GLY A 25 48.00 -66.46 -11.76
N ASP A 26 48.75 -66.11 -12.80
CA ASP A 26 49.69 -64.99 -12.90
C ASP A 26 49.10 -63.74 -13.60
N GLN A 27 47.87 -63.79 -14.13
CA GLN A 27 47.25 -62.67 -14.87
C GLN A 27 45.93 -62.20 -14.28
N THR A 28 45.70 -60.88 -14.28
CA THR A 28 44.41 -60.29 -13.91
C THR A 28 43.39 -60.45 -15.03
N VAL A 29 42.08 -60.39 -14.71
CA VAL A 29 41.00 -60.41 -15.71
C VAL A 29 41.18 -59.32 -16.77
N ALA A 30 41.72 -58.16 -16.39
CA ALA A 30 42.02 -57.08 -17.33
C ALA A 30 43.16 -57.42 -18.29
N GLN A 31 44.21 -58.10 -17.82
CA GLN A 31 45.32 -58.55 -18.67
C GLN A 31 44.90 -59.72 -19.57
N TYR A 32 44.10 -60.64 -19.05
CA TYR A 32 43.55 -61.77 -19.80
C TYR A 32 42.65 -61.31 -20.96
N CYS A 33 41.81 -60.30 -20.70
CA CYS A 33 40.90 -59.74 -21.70
C CYS A 33 41.52 -58.66 -22.58
N ALA A 34 42.81 -58.37 -22.42
CA ALA A 34 43.56 -57.48 -23.30
C ALA A 34 44.07 -58.21 -24.57
N ASP A 35 44.06 -59.55 -24.58
CA ASP A 35 44.39 -60.35 -25.77
C ASP A 35 43.20 -60.35 -26.74
N PRO A 36 43.36 -59.86 -27.99
CA PRO A 36 42.28 -59.86 -28.98
C PRO A 36 41.78 -61.25 -29.35
N GLY A 37 42.59 -62.31 -29.17
CA GLY A 37 42.17 -63.71 -29.38
C GLY A 37 41.26 -64.26 -28.28
N LYS A 38 41.04 -63.49 -27.20
CA LYS A 38 40.26 -63.84 -26.01
C LYS A 38 39.03 -62.96 -25.81
N ALA A 39 38.79 -62.02 -26.72
CA ALA A 39 37.69 -61.05 -26.65
C ALA A 39 36.29 -61.69 -26.63
N ASP A 40 36.13 -62.84 -27.29
CA ASP A 40 34.85 -63.57 -27.37
C ASP A 40 34.59 -64.47 -26.14
N GLU A 41 35.53 -64.55 -25.20
CA GLU A 41 35.32 -65.33 -23.98
C GLU A 41 34.33 -64.64 -23.03
N ALA A 42 33.47 -65.45 -22.39
CA ALA A 42 32.37 -64.97 -21.56
C ALA A 42 32.82 -64.02 -20.43
N VAL A 43 34.02 -64.22 -19.89
CA VAL A 43 34.60 -63.39 -18.83
C VAL A 43 34.95 -61.99 -19.34
N CYS A 44 35.44 -61.88 -20.57
CA CYS A 44 35.79 -60.61 -21.19
C CYS A 44 34.56 -59.82 -21.61
N LYS A 45 33.54 -60.51 -22.14
CA LYS A 45 32.23 -59.91 -22.37
C LYS A 45 31.58 -59.36 -21.10
N LEU A 46 31.60 -60.14 -20.01
CA LEU A 46 31.07 -59.71 -18.73
C LEU A 46 31.83 -58.50 -18.15
N LYS A 47 33.16 -58.45 -18.30
CA LYS A 47 33.96 -57.29 -17.90
C LYS A 47 33.55 -56.03 -18.66
N VAL A 48 33.36 -56.11 -19.98
CA VAL A 48 32.91 -54.98 -20.80
C VAL A 48 31.52 -54.50 -20.36
N GLU A 49 30.60 -55.43 -20.05
CA GLU A 49 29.27 -55.09 -19.53
C GLU A 49 29.33 -54.41 -18.14
N ILE A 50 30.19 -54.89 -17.24
CA ILE A 50 30.40 -54.28 -15.90
C ILE A 50 31.03 -52.90 -16.02
N ASP A 51 32.05 -52.72 -16.85
CA ASP A 51 32.72 -51.44 -17.06
C ASP A 51 31.74 -50.42 -17.71
N GLY A 52 30.89 -50.89 -18.63
CA GLY A 52 29.80 -50.11 -19.23
C GLY A 52 28.75 -49.69 -18.19
N ASN A 53 28.29 -50.63 -17.35
CA ASN A 53 27.34 -50.34 -16.27
C ASN A 53 27.93 -49.39 -15.22
N THR A 54 29.21 -49.54 -14.88
CA THR A 54 29.89 -48.65 -13.92
C THR A 54 29.97 -47.23 -14.46
N THR A 55 30.26 -47.08 -15.76
CA THR A 55 30.26 -45.78 -16.44
C THR A 55 28.86 -45.16 -16.48
N ALA A 56 27.83 -45.95 -16.77
CA ALA A 56 26.44 -45.50 -16.79
C ALA A 56 25.94 -45.08 -15.40
N LEU A 57 26.34 -45.79 -14.35
CA LEU A 57 26.03 -45.44 -12.96
C LEU A 57 26.72 -44.13 -12.56
N ALA A 58 28.00 -43.97 -12.89
CA ALA A 58 28.74 -42.73 -12.61
C ALA A 58 28.13 -41.51 -13.33
N ASP A 59 27.74 -41.64 -14.60
CA ASP A 59 27.02 -40.59 -15.33
C ASP A 59 25.66 -40.27 -14.68
N THR A 60 24.94 -41.29 -14.24
CA THR A 60 23.65 -41.11 -13.55
C THR A 60 23.79 -40.39 -12.22
N ASP A 61 24.79 -40.74 -11.40
CA ASP A 61 25.06 -40.06 -10.13
C ASP A 61 25.45 -38.60 -10.36
N MET A 62 26.26 -38.31 -11.38
CA MET A 62 26.59 -36.95 -11.78
C MET A 62 25.34 -36.16 -12.18
N ARG A 63 24.48 -36.71 -13.06
CA ARG A 63 23.21 -36.06 -13.46
C ARG A 63 22.27 -35.83 -12.28
N LEU A 64 22.19 -36.78 -11.34
CA LEU A 64 21.37 -36.65 -10.15
C LEU A 64 21.91 -35.55 -9.22
N SER A 65 23.22 -35.42 -9.09
CA SER A 65 23.84 -34.35 -8.32
C SER A 65 23.55 -32.97 -8.90
N GLU A 66 23.60 -32.84 -10.23
CA GLU A 66 23.24 -31.61 -10.95
C GLU A 66 21.75 -31.28 -10.79
N ALA A 67 20.87 -32.26 -10.95
CA ALA A 67 19.43 -32.08 -10.75
C ALA A 67 19.09 -31.62 -9.32
N ARG A 68 19.78 -32.16 -8.30
CA ARG A 68 19.63 -31.72 -6.91
C ARG A 68 20.11 -30.28 -6.72
N ALA A 69 21.29 -29.94 -7.24
CA ALA A 69 21.80 -28.57 -7.17
C ALA A 69 20.85 -27.56 -7.85
N MET A 70 20.27 -27.93 -8.98
CA MET A 70 19.25 -27.13 -9.66
C MET A 70 17.99 -26.97 -8.81
N ALA A 71 17.48 -28.05 -8.21
CA ALA A 71 16.31 -27.99 -7.34
C ALA A 71 16.54 -27.12 -6.10
N ASP A 72 17.70 -27.22 -5.46
CA ASP A 72 18.08 -26.39 -4.32
C ASP A 72 18.18 -24.91 -4.72
N SER A 73 18.77 -24.63 -5.89
CA SER A 73 18.87 -23.26 -6.42
C SER A 73 17.50 -22.66 -6.72
N ALA A 74 16.58 -23.44 -7.29
CA ALA A 74 15.22 -23.04 -7.58
C ALA A 74 14.42 -22.82 -6.30
N GLY A 75 14.57 -23.69 -5.30
CA GLY A 75 13.97 -23.53 -3.98
C GLY A 75 14.44 -22.25 -3.28
N ALA A 76 15.73 -21.97 -3.31
CA ALA A 76 16.28 -20.74 -2.74
C ALA A 76 15.79 -19.48 -3.48
N ALA A 77 15.70 -19.52 -4.81
CA ALA A 77 15.15 -18.43 -5.61
C ALA A 77 13.66 -18.19 -5.28
N ALA A 78 12.87 -19.26 -5.19
CA ALA A 78 11.46 -19.18 -4.82
C ALA A 78 11.26 -18.61 -3.41
N ALA A 79 12.07 -19.02 -2.43
CA ALA A 79 12.01 -18.50 -1.07
C ALA A 79 12.33 -16.99 -1.02
N ARG A 80 13.34 -16.53 -1.78
CA ARG A 80 13.64 -15.09 -1.91
C ARG A 80 12.50 -14.33 -2.57
N ALA A 81 11.90 -14.90 -3.63
CA ALA A 81 10.77 -14.29 -4.32
C ALA A 81 9.55 -14.15 -3.38
N GLN A 82 9.22 -15.19 -2.62
CA GLN A 82 8.15 -15.17 -1.62
C GLN A 82 8.41 -14.10 -0.55
N ALA A 83 9.60 -14.08 0.05
CA ALA A 83 9.97 -13.07 1.04
C ALA A 83 9.86 -11.63 0.48
N SER A 84 10.25 -11.43 -0.79
CA SER A 84 10.11 -10.12 -1.45
C SER A 84 8.65 -9.73 -1.68
N ALA A 85 7.80 -10.69 -2.04
CA ALA A 85 6.37 -10.46 -2.26
C ALA A 85 5.66 -10.15 -0.94
N ASP A 86 6.00 -10.84 0.14
CA ASP A 86 5.44 -10.61 1.47
C ASP A 86 5.87 -9.25 2.02
N ALA A 87 7.13 -8.86 1.82
CA ALA A 87 7.60 -7.52 2.16
C ALA A 87 6.85 -6.43 1.36
N ALA A 88 6.62 -6.65 0.06
CA ALA A 88 5.87 -5.72 -0.77
C ALA A 88 4.40 -5.60 -0.32
N ARG A 89 3.75 -6.71 0.02
CA ARG A 89 2.39 -6.71 0.58
C ARG A 89 2.32 -5.94 1.90
N ALA A 90 3.23 -6.22 2.84
CA ALA A 90 3.28 -5.51 4.11
C ALA A 90 3.47 -4.00 3.94
N GLN A 91 4.31 -3.58 2.97
CA GLN A 91 4.46 -2.16 2.63
C GLN A 91 3.19 -1.55 2.04
N ALA A 92 2.51 -2.28 1.15
CA ALA A 92 1.25 -1.84 0.57
C ALA A 92 0.15 -1.69 1.64
N ASP A 93 0.03 -2.67 2.54
CA ASP A 93 -0.96 -2.64 3.63
C ASP A 93 -0.69 -1.46 4.58
N ALA A 94 0.58 -1.22 4.93
CA ALA A 94 0.98 -0.07 5.74
C ALA A 94 0.69 1.28 5.04
N ALA A 95 0.88 1.36 3.72
CA ALA A 95 0.56 2.54 2.94
C ALA A 95 -0.96 2.79 2.91
N MET A 96 -1.76 1.74 2.71
CA MET A 96 -3.22 1.83 2.71
C MET A 96 -3.75 2.25 4.08
N SER A 97 -3.24 1.69 5.18
CA SER A 97 -3.66 2.09 6.54
C SER A 97 -3.36 3.56 6.83
N ARG A 98 -2.20 4.07 6.42
CA ARG A 98 -1.87 5.50 6.56
C ARG A 98 -2.76 6.39 5.69
N ALA A 99 -3.11 5.92 4.50
CA ALA A 99 -4.03 6.63 3.62
C ALA A 99 -5.42 6.69 4.27
N ASP A 100 -5.95 5.57 4.77
CA ASP A 100 -7.23 5.50 5.46
C ASP A 100 -7.26 6.42 6.70
N GLU A 101 -6.19 6.47 7.49
CA GLU A 101 -6.06 7.42 8.61
C GLU A 101 -6.11 8.88 8.12
N ALA A 102 -5.44 9.21 7.02
CA ALA A 102 -5.46 10.55 6.45
C ALA A 102 -6.84 10.94 5.90
N PHE A 103 -7.56 10.01 5.27
CA PHE A 103 -8.91 10.21 4.75
C PHE A 103 -9.99 10.16 5.83
N SER A 104 -9.74 9.47 6.95
CA SER A 104 -10.65 9.42 8.10
C SER A 104 -10.78 10.74 8.85
N LYS A 105 -9.83 11.66 8.62
CA LYS A 105 -9.90 13.04 9.12
C LYS A 105 -10.98 13.80 8.35
N GLU A 106 -12.20 13.78 8.88
CA GLU A 106 -13.33 14.52 8.33
C GLU A 106 -13.06 16.03 8.38
N VAL A 107 -13.19 16.75 7.27
CA VAL A 107 -13.06 18.21 7.27
C VAL A 107 -14.44 18.81 7.56
N GLN A 108 -14.59 19.44 8.72
CA GLN A 108 -15.81 20.13 9.12
C GLN A 108 -15.73 21.58 8.66
N CYS A 109 -16.62 21.96 7.74
CA CYS A 109 -16.69 23.32 7.22
C CYS A 109 -17.97 24.03 7.66
N GLU A 110 -17.82 25.27 8.10
CA GLU A 110 -18.92 26.18 8.37
C GLU A 110 -18.86 27.40 7.45
N THR A 111 -20.01 28.01 7.20
CA THR A 111 -20.11 29.29 6.50
C THR A 111 -20.65 30.32 7.47
N ARG A 112 -19.90 31.40 7.68
CA ARG A 112 -20.29 32.52 8.54
C ARG A 112 -20.70 33.71 7.69
N THR A 113 -21.87 34.26 7.98
CA THR A 113 -22.33 35.51 7.35
C THR A 113 -21.90 36.69 8.23
N ILE A 114 -21.09 37.59 7.67
CA ILE A 114 -20.63 38.80 8.35
C ILE A 114 -21.21 40.00 7.61
N GLN A 115 -21.93 40.83 8.34
CA GLN A 115 -22.55 42.03 7.79
C GLN A 115 -21.69 43.26 8.07
N ASN A 116 -21.78 44.25 7.19
CA ASN A 116 -21.30 45.59 7.47
C ASN A 116 -19.80 45.69 7.84
N SER A 117 -18.97 44.82 7.28
CA SER A 117 -17.54 44.73 7.56
C SER A 117 -16.72 44.78 6.28
N ASP A 118 -15.47 45.21 6.35
CA ASP A 118 -14.47 44.99 5.29
C ASP A 118 -13.62 43.74 5.54
N THR A 119 -13.70 43.15 6.74
CA THR A 119 -12.86 42.04 7.18
C THR A 119 -13.74 40.87 7.61
N GLY A 120 -13.39 39.66 7.14
CA GLY A 120 -14.02 38.41 7.54
C GLY A 120 -13.04 37.51 8.26
N THR A 121 -13.49 36.83 9.31
CA THR A 121 -12.67 35.94 10.14
C THR A 121 -13.42 34.67 10.54
N CYS A 122 -12.66 33.61 10.80
CA CYS A 122 -13.19 32.35 11.29
C CYS A 122 -13.25 32.31 12.83
N ARG A 123 -14.02 31.36 13.37
CA ARG A 123 -13.94 31.04 14.80
C ARG A 123 -12.57 30.43 15.13
N PRO A 124 -12.06 30.59 16.36
CA PRO A 124 -10.85 29.89 16.79
C PRO A 124 -10.94 28.39 16.53
N GLY A 125 -9.88 27.80 15.97
CA GLY A 125 -9.84 26.39 15.59
C GLY A 125 -10.27 26.10 14.14
N TYR A 126 -10.81 27.08 13.42
CA TYR A 126 -11.10 26.98 11.99
C TYR A 126 -10.13 27.82 11.16
N ALA A 127 -9.71 27.27 10.02
CA ALA A 127 -8.92 27.98 9.02
C ALA A 127 -9.82 28.55 7.93
N LEU A 128 -9.53 29.79 7.53
CA LEU A 128 -10.27 30.47 6.48
C LEU A 128 -9.96 29.87 5.11
N THR A 129 -11.01 29.45 4.40
CA THR A 129 -10.90 28.80 3.09
C THR A 129 -11.36 29.72 1.97
N SER A 130 -12.43 30.48 2.18
CA SER A 130 -12.90 31.43 1.18
C SER A 130 -13.71 32.59 1.78
N CYS A 131 -13.75 33.70 1.05
CA CYS A 131 -14.63 34.83 1.34
C CYS A 131 -15.31 35.31 0.07
N THR A 132 -16.63 35.45 0.12
CA THR A 132 -17.45 35.95 -0.98
C THR A 132 -18.29 37.12 -0.50
N GLN A 133 -18.40 38.15 -1.32
CA GLN A 133 -19.31 39.27 -1.05
C GLN A 133 -20.69 38.92 -1.60
N THR A 134 -21.70 38.92 -0.74
CA THR A 134 -23.09 38.65 -1.12
C THR A 134 -23.95 39.90 -1.21
N ARG A 135 -23.60 40.97 -0.47
CA ARG A 135 -24.19 42.31 -0.64
C ARG A 135 -23.16 43.43 -0.72
N TYR A 136 -23.37 44.29 -1.70
CA TYR A 136 -22.47 45.41 -2.07
C TYR A 136 -22.69 46.65 -1.21
N THR A 137 -21.93 47.72 -1.41
CA THR A 137 -21.85 48.87 -0.49
C THR A 137 -23.11 49.75 -0.45
N THR A 138 -23.25 50.61 0.58
CA THR A 138 -24.49 51.37 0.88
C THR A 138 -24.81 52.56 -0.01
N ARG A 139 -23.87 53.09 -0.82
CA ARG A 139 -24.02 54.45 -1.38
C ARG A 139 -24.03 54.56 -2.91
N ALA A 140 -23.57 53.54 -3.64
CA ALA A 140 -23.62 53.40 -5.12
C ALA A 140 -22.65 52.31 -5.64
N GLY A 141 -21.82 51.70 -4.79
CA GLY A 141 -20.63 50.95 -5.20
C GLY A 141 -20.86 49.46 -5.39
N GLY A 142 -20.42 48.95 -6.54
CA GLY A 142 -20.40 47.54 -6.91
C GLY A 142 -19.49 46.68 -6.02
N LEU A 143 -19.06 45.54 -6.57
CA LEU A 143 -18.24 44.57 -5.86
C LEU A 143 -16.99 45.24 -5.24
N SER A 144 -16.75 44.97 -3.95
CA SER A 144 -15.49 45.35 -3.31
C SER A 144 -14.40 44.36 -3.70
N ILE A 145 -13.21 44.88 -3.94
CA ILE A 145 -12.07 44.04 -4.36
C ILE A 145 -11.47 43.39 -3.13
N LEU A 146 -11.37 42.05 -3.13
CA LEU A 146 -10.63 41.31 -2.11
C LEU A 146 -9.15 41.69 -2.17
N ARG A 147 -8.60 42.16 -1.05
CA ARG A 147 -7.22 42.65 -0.92
C ARG A 147 -6.29 41.61 -0.31
N GLU A 148 -6.82 40.78 0.59
CA GLU A 148 -6.04 39.84 1.38
C GLU A 148 -6.90 38.62 1.67
N ILE A 149 -6.30 37.44 1.58
CA ILE A 149 -6.85 36.19 2.08
C ILE A 149 -5.71 35.33 2.60
N ASN A 150 -5.83 34.90 3.85
CA ASN A 150 -4.92 33.97 4.52
C ASN A 150 -5.74 33.06 5.45
N ASP A 151 -5.08 32.17 6.20
CA ASP A 151 -5.75 31.18 7.04
C ASP A 151 -6.54 31.77 8.23
N GLU A 152 -6.34 33.05 8.57
CA GLU A 152 -6.98 33.71 9.72
C GLU A 152 -8.10 34.68 9.30
N LYS A 153 -7.86 35.46 8.24
CA LYS A 153 -8.74 36.54 7.82
C LYS A 153 -8.74 36.75 6.32
N CYS A 154 -9.82 37.36 5.85
CA CYS A 154 -9.92 37.95 4.54
C CYS A 154 -10.29 39.42 4.67
N ARG A 155 -9.81 40.26 3.77
CA ARG A 155 -10.07 41.70 3.81
C ARG A 155 -10.40 42.24 2.44
N PHE A 156 -11.52 42.93 2.34
CA PHE A 156 -11.97 43.69 1.18
C PHE A 156 -11.41 45.12 1.23
N ASN A 157 -11.36 45.77 0.07
CA ASN A 157 -10.86 47.14 -0.05
C ASN A 157 -11.76 48.16 0.64
N THR A 158 -13.06 47.87 0.71
CA THR A 158 -14.09 48.72 1.31
C THR A 158 -15.09 47.85 2.06
N ARG A 159 -15.78 48.46 3.03
CA ARG A 159 -16.84 47.80 3.80
C ARG A 159 -17.91 47.24 2.87
N VAL A 160 -18.21 45.95 3.02
CA VAL A 160 -19.31 45.27 2.34
C VAL A 160 -20.54 45.22 3.24
N LEU A 161 -21.73 45.15 2.64
CA LEU A 161 -22.95 45.00 3.43
C LEU A 161 -23.12 43.59 3.96
N GLU A 162 -22.69 42.59 3.20
CA GLU A 162 -22.72 41.18 3.60
C GLU A 162 -21.60 40.42 2.88
N MET A 163 -20.86 39.60 3.63
CA MET A 163 -19.94 38.59 3.13
C MET A 163 -20.25 37.23 3.75
N GLN A 164 -20.02 36.17 2.98
CA GLN A 164 -19.96 34.80 3.46
C GLN A 164 -18.51 34.35 3.55
N VAL A 165 -18.11 33.88 4.73
CA VAL A 165 -16.77 33.37 5.02
C VAL A 165 -16.88 31.86 5.22
N ARG A 166 -16.23 31.08 4.37
CA ARG A 166 -16.15 29.63 4.52
C ARG A 166 -14.89 29.27 5.32
N CYS A 167 -15.12 28.60 6.44
CA CYS A 167 -14.13 28.24 7.44
C CYS A 167 -14.13 26.72 7.57
N CYS A 168 -12.98 26.08 7.52
CA CYS A 168 -12.87 24.63 7.65
C CYS A 168 -11.89 24.26 8.76
N ALA A 169 -12.22 23.21 9.50
CA ALA A 169 -11.37 22.61 10.51
C ALA A 169 -11.27 21.11 10.23
N VAL A 170 -10.12 20.52 10.52
CA VAL A 170 -10.00 19.07 10.55
C VAL A 170 -10.68 18.58 11.83
N SER A 171 -11.63 17.65 11.72
CA SER A 171 -12.39 17.08 12.85
C SER A 171 -11.45 16.68 14.00
N GLY A 172 -11.82 17.11 15.21
CA GLY A 172 -10.99 17.01 16.41
C GLY A 172 -10.20 18.29 16.77
N SER A 173 -10.18 19.32 15.92
CA SER A 173 -9.43 20.57 16.15
C SER A 173 -10.29 21.76 16.59
N ALA A 174 -11.62 21.68 16.44
CA ALA A 174 -12.53 22.78 16.68
C ALA A 174 -13.72 22.37 17.56
N PRO A 175 -14.13 23.21 18.52
CA PRO A 175 -15.31 22.96 19.34
C PRO A 175 -16.60 22.99 18.51
N THR A 176 -17.56 22.13 18.86
CA THR A 176 -18.89 22.03 18.23
C THR A 176 -19.62 23.38 18.22
N PRO A 177 -20.29 23.76 17.11
CA PRO A 177 -20.83 25.10 16.94
C PRO A 177 -22.14 25.32 17.71
N GLU A 178 -22.21 26.45 18.41
CA GLU A 178 -23.48 27.12 18.72
C GLU A 178 -23.65 28.27 17.71
N ASP A 179 -24.80 28.29 17.02
CA ASP A 179 -25.17 29.33 16.06
C ASP A 179 -25.60 30.61 16.79
N ALA A 180 -24.62 31.33 17.34
CA ALA A 180 -24.83 32.71 17.76
C ALA A 180 -24.52 33.65 16.58
N VAL A 181 -25.57 34.30 16.06
CA VAL A 181 -25.41 35.49 15.23
C VAL A 181 -24.64 36.52 16.07
N ILE A 182 -23.38 36.78 15.72
CA ILE A 182 -22.64 37.88 16.33
C ILE A 182 -23.10 39.16 15.63
N GLU A 183 -24.19 39.71 16.14
CA GLU A 183 -24.58 41.09 15.88
C GLU A 183 -23.61 41.97 16.67
N ASN A 184 -22.72 42.69 15.96
CA ASN A 184 -21.95 43.73 16.61
C ASN A 184 -22.96 44.79 17.10
N ASP A 185 -23.12 44.92 18.42
CA ASP A 185 -23.95 45.92 19.08
C ASP A 185 -23.66 47.31 18.49
N VAL A 186 -24.55 47.77 17.61
CA VAL A 186 -24.68 49.19 17.32
C VAL A 186 -25.32 49.78 18.57
N PRO A 187 -24.69 50.76 19.26
CA PRO A 187 -25.32 51.42 20.39
C PRO A 187 -26.70 51.94 19.93
N PRO A 188 -27.77 51.74 20.72
CA PRO A 188 -29.12 51.99 20.26
C PRO A 188 -29.23 53.42 19.73
N SER A 189 -29.57 53.54 18.45
CA SER A 189 -29.94 54.80 17.82
C SER A 189 -30.95 55.50 18.73
N ALA A 190 -30.60 56.72 19.15
CA ALA A 190 -31.47 57.57 19.95
C ALA A 190 -32.86 57.63 19.30
N LYS A 191 -33.90 57.36 20.10
CA LYS A 191 -35.31 57.41 19.69
C LYS A 191 -35.58 58.75 18.97
N PRO A 192 -36.33 58.78 17.85
CA PRO A 192 -36.83 60.01 17.29
C PRO A 192 -37.68 60.73 18.36
N LYS A 193 -37.36 62.00 18.62
CA LYS A 193 -38.16 62.88 19.48
C LYS A 193 -39.54 63.03 18.82
N PRO A 194 -40.66 62.84 19.54
CA PRO A 194 -41.97 63.06 18.95
C PRO A 194 -42.12 64.54 18.57
N GLU A 195 -42.38 64.80 17.29
CA GLU A 195 -42.82 66.12 16.82
C GLU A 195 -44.13 66.48 17.53
N LYS A 196 -44.19 67.69 18.08
CA LYS A 196 -45.42 68.25 18.63
C LYS A 196 -46.45 68.36 17.50
N LYS A 197 -47.56 67.65 17.65
CA LYS A 197 -48.80 67.88 16.90
C LYS A 197 -49.21 69.34 17.11
N VAL A 198 -49.22 70.13 16.04
CA VAL A 198 -49.87 71.45 16.04
C VAL A 198 -51.36 71.16 15.99
N GLU A 199 -52.00 71.32 17.14
CA GLU A 199 -53.45 71.19 17.31
C GLU A 199 -54.11 72.51 16.85
N ASP A 200 -54.90 72.36 15.79
CA ASP A 200 -56.15 73.06 15.47
C ASP A 200 -56.28 74.56 15.80
N ILE A 201 -56.19 75.36 14.73
CA ILE A 201 -56.76 76.72 14.68
C ILE A 201 -58.30 76.56 14.62
N PRO A 202 -59.07 77.06 15.61
CA PRO A 202 -60.52 77.03 15.51
C PRO A 202 -60.99 78.07 14.50
N VAL A 203 -61.63 77.59 13.44
CA VAL A 203 -62.44 78.43 12.53
C VAL A 203 -63.81 78.62 13.19
N SER A 204 -64.27 79.86 13.30
CA SER A 204 -65.69 80.16 13.55
C SER A 204 -66.13 81.33 12.66
N PRO A 205 -67.41 81.33 12.22
CA PRO A 205 -67.95 82.22 11.19
C PRO A 205 -68.06 83.69 11.61
#